data_AF-A0A9N9EJF4-F1
#
_entry.id   AF-A0A9N9EJF4-F1
#
_cell.length_a   1.000
_cell.length_b   1.000
_cell.length_c   1.000
_cell.angle_alpha   90.00
_cell.angle_beta   90.00
_cell.angle_gamma   90.00
#
_symmetry.space_group_name_H-M   'P 1'
#
loop_
_entity.id
_entity.type
_entity.pdbx_description
1 polymer ?
#
loop_
_entity_poly.entity_id
_entity_poly.type
_entity_poly.pdbx_seq_one_letter_code
_entity_poly.pdbx_strand_id
1 'polypeptide(L)'
;SYFSVSGAVLSDKAVIDPLTSALPLLWQRNNEKIMLSLSRTFRALKKSLQLLDQYYDQVDQSNSQIDNLLHPSFPKVTIDYKSYNVQINFQIGGYLLWEVKLIEKQGSYEKAYVKAVQNHHYSIDTHQHLAQVGYAPKVLAISSIPGNWLLVYMECLDNHSTLNHIASNLNQQERNSLGEKIEKAVKYLHDSGHVHGDLREGNIMIHKLEDNDFDIKLIDFEWSGKVGFARYSHFMNRFGIKWADGADDGELVTQTHNLTLLNLTFQKANLKIV
;
A
#
# COMPACT_ATOMS: atom_id res chain seq x y z
N SER A 1 -26.10 0.73 27.44
CA SER A 1 -25.28 -0.39 26.97
C SER A 1 -24.88 -0.14 25.52
N TYR A 2 -23.71 -0.61 25.11
CA TYR A 2 -23.20 -0.52 23.73
C TYR A 2 -23.03 -1.93 23.17
N PHE A 3 -23.07 -2.04 21.85
CA PHE A 3 -22.91 -3.29 21.11
C PHE A 3 -21.89 -3.09 20.00
N SER A 4 -20.96 -4.02 19.86
CA SER A 4 -20.03 -4.09 18.74
C SER A 4 -19.77 -5.54 18.38
N VAL A 5 -19.43 -5.77 17.11
CA VAL A 5 -18.98 -7.07 16.59
C VAL A 5 -17.52 -6.95 16.23
N SER A 6 -16.73 -7.92 16.68
CA SER A 6 -15.30 -8.05 16.33
C SER A 6 -15.04 -9.43 15.73
N GLY A 7 -14.13 -9.49 14.78
CA GLY A 7 -13.56 -10.74 14.28
C GLY A 7 -12.32 -11.08 15.07
N ALA A 8 -12.10 -12.35 15.35
CA ALA A 8 -10.89 -12.83 16.01
C ALA A 8 -10.29 -13.97 15.21
N VAL A 9 -8.97 -13.91 14.99
CA VAL A 9 -8.18 -15.01 14.48
C VAL A 9 -7.22 -15.43 15.58
N LEU A 10 -7.30 -16.70 15.98
CA LEU A 10 -6.48 -17.29 17.03
C LEU A 10 -5.37 -18.10 16.36
N SER A 11 -4.14 -17.60 16.48
CA SER A 11 -2.91 -18.28 16.05
C SER A 11 -1.90 -18.28 17.20
N ASP A 12 -0.60 -18.26 16.92
CA ASP A 12 0.43 -17.97 17.94
C ASP A 12 0.19 -16.60 18.60
N LYS A 13 -0.45 -15.67 17.87
CA LYS A 13 -1.02 -14.42 18.39
C LYS A 13 -2.52 -14.35 18.14
N ALA A 14 -3.25 -13.81 19.11
CA ALA A 14 -4.66 -13.46 18.93
C ALA A 14 -4.75 -12.09 18.23
N VAL A 15 -5.30 -12.07 17.02
CA VAL A 15 -5.59 -10.84 16.29
C VAL A 15 -7.08 -10.57 16.39
N ILE A 16 -7.45 -9.41 16.91
CA ILE A 16 -8.85 -8.98 17.05
C ILE A 16 -9.02 -7.69 16.26
N ASP A 17 -9.98 -7.67 15.33
CA ASP A 17 -10.31 -6.50 14.52
C ASP A 17 -11.79 -6.13 14.72
N PRO A 18 -12.11 -4.88 15.12
CA PRO A 18 -13.50 -4.44 15.23
C PRO A 18 -14.16 -4.35 13.85
N LEU A 19 -15.13 -5.24 13.60
CA LEU A 19 -15.91 -5.26 12.35
C LEU A 19 -16.98 -4.16 12.33
N THR A 20 -17.31 -3.61 13.49
CA THR A 20 -18.27 -2.51 13.65
C THR A 20 -17.79 -1.53 14.71
N SER A 21 -18.12 -0.25 14.56
CA SER A 21 -18.04 0.70 15.68
C SER A 21 -18.92 0.28 16.86
N ALA A 22 -18.66 0.83 18.05
CA ALA A 22 -19.54 0.65 19.20
C ALA A 22 -20.86 1.40 19.00
N LEU A 23 -21.96 0.65 18.87
CA LEU A 23 -23.29 1.19 18.63
C LEU A 23 -24.10 1.22 19.94
N PRO A 24 -24.72 2.35 20.29
CA PRO A 24 -25.55 2.43 21.49
C PRO A 24 -26.82 1.58 21.31
N LEU A 25 -27.17 0.78 22.32
CA LEU A 25 -28.42 0.01 22.35
C LEU A 25 -29.62 0.83 22.86
N LEU A 26 -29.39 2.09 23.21
CA LEU A 26 -30.44 2.99 23.66
C LEU A 26 -31.30 3.42 22.47
N TRP A 27 -32.62 3.42 22.66
CA TRP A 27 -33.55 3.93 21.67
C TRP A 27 -33.37 5.44 21.48
N GLN A 28 -32.72 5.84 20.40
CA GLN A 28 -32.51 7.23 20.03
C GLN A 28 -33.50 7.63 18.93
N ARG A 29 -34.76 7.89 19.33
CA ARG A 29 -35.87 8.20 18.41
C ARG A 29 -35.55 9.29 17.38
N ASN A 30 -34.74 10.28 17.77
CA ASN A 30 -34.41 11.43 16.93
C ASN A 30 -33.09 11.26 16.16
N ASN A 31 -32.39 10.12 16.34
CA ASN A 31 -31.14 9.82 15.65
C ASN A 31 -31.33 8.60 14.74
N GLU A 32 -32.09 8.81 13.67
CA GLU A 32 -32.44 7.77 12.70
C GLU A 32 -31.19 7.10 12.11
N LYS A 33 -30.11 7.84 11.85
CA LYS A 33 -28.84 7.30 11.31
C LYS A 33 -28.27 6.22 12.23
N ILE A 34 -28.20 6.48 13.53
CA ILE A 34 -27.70 5.49 14.50
C ILE A 34 -28.63 4.28 14.59
N MET A 35 -29.95 4.51 14.62
CA MET A 35 -30.93 3.41 14.69
C MET A 35 -30.88 2.51 13.45
N LEU A 36 -30.73 3.11 12.25
CA LEU A 36 -30.55 2.39 11.00
C LEU A 36 -29.23 1.63 10.98
N SER A 37 -28.12 2.22 11.43
CA SER A 37 -26.83 1.52 11.55
C SER A 37 -26.94 0.32 12.48
N LEU A 38 -27.56 0.46 13.65
CA LEU A 38 -27.79 -0.64 14.59
C LEU A 38 -28.64 -1.77 13.97
N SER A 39 -29.75 -1.43 13.32
CA SER A 39 -30.61 -2.41 12.63
C SER A 39 -29.87 -3.13 11.50
N ARG A 40 -29.11 -2.40 10.69
CA ARG A 40 -28.29 -2.96 9.60
C ARG A 40 -27.21 -3.90 10.14
N THR A 41 -26.56 -3.52 11.24
CA THR A 41 -25.56 -4.37 11.90
C THR A 41 -26.18 -5.67 12.40
N PHE A 42 -27.32 -5.63 13.10
CA PHE A 42 -28.00 -6.85 13.55
C PHE A 42 -28.42 -7.74 12.37
N ARG A 43 -28.95 -7.15 11.30
CA ARG A 43 -29.33 -7.89 10.09
C ARG A 43 -28.11 -8.53 9.42
N ALA A 44 -27.00 -7.81 9.32
CA ALA A 44 -25.75 -8.32 8.78
C ALA A 44 -25.23 -9.47 9.63
N LEU A 45 -25.17 -9.30 10.97
CA LEU A 45 -24.73 -10.35 11.88
C LEU A 45 -25.59 -11.60 11.77
N LYS A 46 -26.93 -11.47 11.75
CA LYS A 46 -27.84 -12.61 11.57
C LYS A 46 -27.54 -13.37 10.26
N LYS A 47 -27.37 -12.65 9.15
CA LYS A 47 -27.03 -13.27 7.86
C LYS A 47 -25.66 -13.94 7.89
N SER A 48 -24.66 -13.30 8.48
CA SER A 48 -23.31 -13.85 8.58
C SER A 48 -23.28 -15.12 9.40
N LEU A 49 -24.00 -15.17 10.53
CA LEU A 49 -24.12 -16.40 11.33
C LEU A 49 -24.79 -17.53 10.55
N GLN A 50 -25.86 -17.25 9.81
CA GLN A 50 -26.50 -18.26 8.95
C GLN A 50 -25.58 -18.79 7.85
N LEU A 51 -24.79 -17.91 7.22
CA LEU A 51 -23.80 -18.32 6.22
C LEU A 51 -22.67 -19.14 6.85
N LEU A 52 -22.28 -18.81 8.09
CA LEU A 52 -21.25 -19.53 8.82
C LEU A 52 -21.71 -20.93 9.22
N ASP A 53 -22.95 -21.07 9.69
CA ASP A 53 -23.57 -22.37 9.98
C ASP A 53 -23.58 -23.25 8.71
N GLN A 54 -24.08 -22.70 7.59
CA GLN A 54 -24.08 -23.39 6.29
C GLN A 54 -22.70 -23.82 5.82
N TYR A 55 -21.68 -22.98 6.05
CA TYR A 55 -20.30 -23.31 5.71
C TYR A 55 -19.80 -24.49 6.55
N TYR A 56 -19.93 -24.43 7.87
CA TYR A 56 -19.43 -25.49 8.75
C TYR A 56 -20.21 -26.80 8.63
N ASP A 57 -21.48 -26.76 8.24
CA ASP A 57 -22.26 -27.96 7.91
C ASP A 57 -21.71 -28.70 6.67
N GLN A 58 -21.00 -28.00 5.79
CA GLN A 58 -20.44 -28.54 4.54
C GLN A 58 -18.96 -28.89 4.63
N VAL A 59 -18.27 -28.47 5.70
CA VAL A 59 -16.84 -28.77 5.89
C VAL A 59 -16.68 -30.20 6.38
N ASP A 60 -16.04 -31.04 5.55
CA ASP A 60 -15.80 -32.45 5.84
C ASP A 60 -14.74 -32.59 6.95
N GLN A 61 -15.16 -32.96 8.16
CA GLN A 61 -14.30 -33.00 9.36
C GLN A 61 -13.19 -34.07 9.27
N SER A 62 -13.29 -35.04 8.35
CA SER A 62 -12.33 -36.11 8.15
C SER A 62 -11.08 -35.72 7.35
N ASN A 63 -11.08 -34.57 6.68
CA ASN A 63 -9.92 -34.04 5.94
C ASN A 63 -9.23 -32.91 6.72
N SER A 64 -9.04 -33.10 8.02
CA SER A 64 -8.22 -32.23 8.86
C SER A 64 -6.72 -32.45 8.59
N GLN A 65 -6.31 -32.34 7.32
CA GLN A 65 -5.06 -31.65 7.07
C GLN A 65 -5.32 -30.23 7.55
N ILE A 66 -4.95 -29.97 8.80
CA ILE A 66 -4.65 -28.62 9.27
C ILE A 66 -3.49 -28.18 8.40
N ASP A 67 -3.77 -27.77 7.17
CA ASP A 67 -2.88 -26.88 6.46
C ASP A 67 -2.70 -25.73 7.44
N ASN A 68 -1.49 -25.63 7.98
CA ASN A 68 -1.07 -24.49 8.76
C ASN A 68 -1.25 -23.29 7.83
N LEU A 69 -2.46 -22.73 7.79
CA LEU A 69 -2.79 -21.50 7.13
C LEU A 69 -2.01 -20.45 7.90
N LEU A 70 -0.77 -20.24 7.44
CA LEU A 70 0.03 -19.11 7.84
C LEU A 70 -0.82 -17.90 7.49
N HIS A 71 -1.30 -17.22 8.53
CA HIS A 71 -2.00 -15.96 8.38
C HIS A 71 -0.95 -14.85 8.23
N PRO A 72 -1.13 -13.91 7.29
CA PRO A 72 -2.26 -13.80 6.35
C PRO A 72 -2.20 -14.82 5.21
N SER A 73 -3.37 -15.24 4.70
CA SER A 73 -3.46 -16.02 3.45
C SER A 73 -3.94 -15.10 2.33
N PHE A 74 -3.33 -15.20 1.16
CA PHE A 74 -3.72 -14.42 -0.01
C PHE A 74 -4.49 -15.27 -1.01
N PRO A 75 -5.56 -14.74 -1.63
CA PRO A 75 -6.30 -15.44 -2.66
C PRO A 75 -5.42 -15.72 -3.88
N LYS A 76 -5.84 -16.66 -4.72
CA LYS A 76 -5.24 -16.86 -6.04
C LYS A 76 -5.33 -15.56 -6.84
N VAL A 77 -4.26 -15.24 -7.55
CA VAL A 77 -4.18 -14.04 -8.40
C VAL A 77 -4.09 -14.45 -9.86
N THR A 78 -4.65 -13.63 -10.75
CA THR A 78 -4.53 -13.82 -12.20
C THR A 78 -3.65 -12.71 -12.77
N ILE A 79 -2.58 -13.08 -13.47
CA ILE A 79 -1.65 -12.18 -14.16
C ILE A 79 -1.53 -12.69 -15.59
N ASP A 80 -1.71 -11.82 -16.59
CA ASP A 80 -1.60 -12.15 -18.02
C ASP A 80 -2.32 -13.46 -18.41
N TYR A 81 -3.58 -13.60 -17.95
CA TYR A 81 -4.45 -14.78 -18.16
C TYR A 81 -4.00 -16.09 -17.50
N LYS A 82 -2.92 -16.06 -16.70
CA LYS A 82 -2.44 -17.20 -15.91
C LYS A 82 -2.85 -17.05 -14.45
N SER A 83 -3.25 -18.16 -13.82
CA SER A 83 -3.66 -18.20 -12.41
C SER A 83 -2.54 -18.75 -11.54
N TYR A 84 -2.23 -18.03 -10.47
CA TYR A 84 -1.15 -18.33 -9.54
C TYR A 84 -1.68 -18.55 -8.12
N ASN A 85 -1.15 -19.57 -7.44
CA ASN A 85 -1.24 -19.66 -5.99
C ASN A 85 -0.23 -18.69 -5.37
N VAL A 86 -0.61 -18.03 -4.29
CA VAL A 86 0.25 -17.05 -3.63
C VAL A 86 0.79 -17.66 -2.34
N GLN A 87 2.09 -17.91 -2.31
CA GLN A 87 2.79 -18.36 -1.10
C GLN A 87 3.58 -17.19 -0.51
N ILE A 88 3.28 -16.83 0.74
CA ILE A 88 4.04 -15.80 1.46
C ILE A 88 5.40 -16.36 1.85
N ASN A 89 6.47 -15.62 1.54
CA ASN A 89 7.80 -15.95 2.03
C ASN A 89 8.05 -15.27 3.39
N PHE A 90 8.00 -13.93 3.43
CA PHE A 90 8.11 -13.14 4.65
C PHE A 90 7.46 -11.76 4.51
N GLN A 91 7.11 -11.17 5.66
CA GLN A 91 6.67 -9.78 5.75
C GLN A 91 7.88 -8.85 5.86
N ILE A 92 7.83 -7.71 5.18
CA ILE A 92 8.90 -6.71 5.23
C ILE A 92 8.65 -5.80 6.44
N GLY A 93 9.45 -6.01 7.49
CA GLY A 93 9.36 -5.23 8.72
C GLY A 93 7.98 -5.28 9.36
N GLY A 94 7.45 -4.11 9.76
CA GLY A 94 6.08 -3.96 10.28
C GLY A 94 5.08 -3.45 9.23
N TYR A 95 5.47 -3.39 7.95
CA TYR A 95 4.64 -2.84 6.89
C TYR A 95 3.66 -3.87 6.36
N LEU A 96 2.53 -3.44 5.79
CA LEU A 96 1.61 -4.30 5.06
C LEU A 96 2.15 -4.61 3.66
N LEU A 97 3.37 -5.15 3.62
CA LEU A 97 4.13 -5.48 2.43
C LEU A 97 4.81 -6.84 2.63
N TRP A 98 4.67 -7.73 1.65
CA TRP A 98 5.21 -9.09 1.73
C TRP A 98 5.94 -9.46 0.45
N GLU A 99 6.99 -10.26 0.61
CA GLU A 99 7.55 -11.05 -0.47
C GLU A 99 6.72 -12.31 -0.67
N VAL A 100 6.32 -12.59 -1.91
CA VAL A 100 5.54 -13.77 -2.25
C VAL A 100 6.15 -14.54 -3.43
N LYS A 101 5.91 -15.84 -3.44
CA LYS A 101 6.07 -16.70 -4.61
C LYS A 101 4.73 -16.90 -5.28
N LEU A 102 4.65 -16.57 -6.55
CA LEU A 102 3.50 -16.79 -7.42
C LEU A 102 3.71 -18.13 -8.12
N ILE A 103 2.99 -19.16 -7.70
CA ILE A 103 3.19 -20.55 -8.15
C ILE A 103 2.13 -20.89 -9.20
N GLU A 104 2.57 -21.16 -10.43
CA GLU A 104 1.71 -21.63 -11.52
C GLU A 104 1.35 -23.11 -11.31
N LYS A 105 0.26 -23.58 -11.93
CA LYS A 105 -0.16 -24.98 -11.86
C LYS A 105 0.92 -25.98 -12.30
N GLN A 106 1.83 -25.56 -13.16
CA GLN A 106 2.91 -26.40 -13.71
C GLN A 106 4.15 -26.45 -12.81
N GLY A 107 4.14 -25.76 -11.65
CA GLY A 107 5.20 -25.78 -10.65
C GLY A 107 6.30 -24.73 -10.84
N SER A 108 6.29 -23.97 -11.94
CA SER A 108 7.05 -22.74 -12.09
C SER A 108 6.61 -21.72 -11.04
N TYR A 109 7.55 -20.91 -10.56
CA TYR A 109 7.22 -19.79 -9.69
C TYR A 109 7.95 -18.51 -10.10
N GLU A 110 7.31 -17.39 -9.81
CA GLU A 110 7.86 -16.05 -9.97
C GLU A 110 7.85 -15.34 -8.62
N LYS A 111 8.83 -14.46 -8.36
CA LYS A 111 8.87 -13.65 -7.13
C LYS A 111 8.15 -12.33 -7.38
N ALA A 112 7.35 -11.89 -6.41
CA ALA A 112 6.68 -10.60 -6.44
C ALA A 112 6.62 -9.98 -5.04
N TYR A 113 6.40 -8.67 -5.00
CA TYR A 113 5.93 -8.00 -3.78
C TYR A 113 4.43 -7.82 -3.83
N VAL A 114 3.76 -7.95 -2.69
CA VAL A 114 2.34 -7.60 -2.54
C VAL A 114 2.18 -6.61 -1.40
N LYS A 115 1.58 -5.46 -1.68
CA LYS A 115 1.20 -4.46 -0.67
C LYS A 115 -0.30 -4.55 -0.42
N ALA A 116 -0.72 -4.63 0.83
CA ALA A 116 -2.12 -4.47 1.21
C ALA A 116 -2.39 -3.00 1.54
N VAL A 117 -3.34 -2.40 0.83
CA VAL A 117 -3.68 -0.98 0.95
C VAL A 117 -5.19 -0.79 0.99
N GLN A 118 -5.67 0.27 1.63
CA GLN A 118 -7.07 0.64 1.54
C GLN A 118 -7.34 1.30 0.19
N ASN A 119 -8.39 0.86 -0.50
CA ASN A 119 -8.73 1.24 -1.87
C ASN A 119 -8.86 2.77 -2.06
N HIS A 120 -9.29 3.50 -1.03
CA HIS A 120 -9.50 4.94 -1.10
C HIS A 120 -8.23 5.78 -0.86
N HIS A 121 -7.14 5.16 -0.41
CA HIS A 121 -5.89 5.86 -0.13
C HIS A 121 -4.83 5.60 -1.20
N TYR A 122 -4.85 4.47 -1.90
CA TYR A 122 -3.77 4.16 -2.84
C TYR A 122 -4.06 4.59 -4.28
N SER A 123 -3.23 5.48 -4.84
CA SER A 123 -3.38 5.91 -6.24
C SER A 123 -2.78 4.89 -7.22
N ILE A 124 -3.59 3.91 -7.60
CA ILE A 124 -3.24 2.95 -8.66
C ILE A 124 -2.97 3.67 -9.99
N ASP A 125 -3.77 4.68 -10.33
CA ASP A 125 -3.65 5.44 -11.58
C ASP A 125 -2.26 6.08 -11.71
N THR A 126 -1.80 6.76 -10.64
CA THR A 126 -0.45 7.36 -10.62
C THR A 126 0.65 6.31 -10.62
N HIS A 127 0.48 5.23 -9.85
CA HIS A 127 1.46 4.13 -9.82
C HIS A 127 1.63 3.51 -11.21
N GLN A 128 0.54 3.10 -11.86
CA GLN A 128 0.55 2.50 -13.20
C GLN A 128 1.10 3.47 -14.23
N HIS A 129 0.76 4.76 -14.15
CA HIS A 129 1.25 5.76 -15.08
C HIS A 129 2.78 5.91 -15.04
N LEU A 130 3.37 6.00 -13.84
CA LEU A 130 4.83 6.01 -13.70
C LEU A 130 5.48 4.68 -14.08
N ALA A 131 4.83 3.57 -13.75
CA ALA A 131 5.33 2.24 -14.07
C ALA A 131 5.47 2.03 -15.60
N GLN A 132 4.56 2.59 -16.40
CA GLN A 132 4.60 2.50 -17.87
C GLN A 132 5.87 3.09 -18.48
N VAL A 133 6.44 4.13 -17.86
CA VAL A 133 7.70 4.76 -18.30
C VAL A 133 8.91 4.33 -17.46
N GLY A 134 8.73 3.36 -16.58
CA GLY A 134 9.80 2.81 -15.75
C GLY A 134 10.17 3.63 -14.52
N TYR A 135 9.39 4.63 -14.12
CA TYR A 135 9.63 5.44 -12.91
C TYR A 135 8.96 4.90 -11.64
N ALA A 136 8.28 3.77 -11.71
CA ALA A 136 7.72 3.07 -10.55
C ALA A 136 7.76 1.55 -10.79
N PRO A 137 7.61 0.72 -9.75
CA PRO A 137 7.54 -0.73 -9.91
C PRO A 137 6.39 -1.12 -10.83
N LYS A 138 6.61 -2.02 -11.79
CA LYS A 138 5.56 -2.61 -12.60
C LYS A 138 4.48 -3.23 -11.72
N VAL A 139 3.23 -2.82 -11.91
CA VAL A 139 2.06 -3.48 -11.32
C VAL A 139 1.77 -4.75 -12.11
N LEU A 140 1.82 -5.90 -11.44
CA LEU A 140 1.58 -7.22 -12.01
C LEU A 140 0.08 -7.57 -11.96
N ALA A 141 -0.57 -7.33 -10.83
CA ALA A 141 -1.99 -7.57 -10.64
C ALA A 141 -2.54 -6.77 -9.46
N ILE A 142 -3.86 -6.60 -9.45
CA ILE A 142 -4.60 -5.98 -8.34
C ILE A 142 -5.74 -6.92 -7.98
N SER A 143 -5.86 -7.27 -6.71
CA SER A 143 -6.95 -8.07 -6.18
C SER A 143 -7.71 -7.30 -5.12
N SER A 144 -9.00 -7.10 -5.32
CA SER A 144 -9.89 -6.57 -4.26
C SER A 144 -10.21 -7.68 -3.27
N ILE A 145 -10.05 -7.39 -1.98
CA ILE A 145 -10.43 -8.28 -0.89
C ILE A 145 -11.48 -7.59 0.00
N PRO A 146 -12.23 -8.33 0.83
CA PRO A 146 -13.24 -7.75 1.71
C PRO A 146 -12.71 -6.60 2.58
N GLY A 147 -13.60 -5.69 2.97
CA GLY A 147 -13.24 -4.53 3.80
C GLY A 147 -12.64 -3.36 3.02
N ASN A 148 -12.85 -3.28 1.71
CA ASN A 148 -12.33 -2.21 0.83
C ASN A 148 -10.80 -2.15 0.80
N TRP A 149 -10.17 -3.32 0.91
CA TRP A 149 -8.73 -3.49 0.79
C TRP A 149 -8.38 -3.98 -0.61
N LEU A 150 -7.18 -3.60 -1.05
CA LEU A 150 -6.56 -4.05 -2.28
C LEU A 150 -5.24 -4.73 -1.95
N LEU A 151 -4.97 -5.83 -2.63
CA LEU A 151 -3.65 -6.42 -2.76
C LEU A 151 -3.07 -5.96 -4.09
N VAL A 152 -1.99 -5.17 -4.03
CA VAL A 152 -1.28 -4.67 -5.21
C VAL A 152 0.00 -5.50 -5.36
N TYR A 153 -0.01 -6.39 -6.35
CA TYR A 153 1.14 -7.21 -6.73
C TYR A 153 2.03 -6.44 -7.68
N MET A 154 3.33 -6.36 -7.39
CA MET A 154 4.29 -5.57 -8.13
C MET A 154 5.63 -6.28 -8.26
N GLU A 155 6.44 -5.85 -9.23
CA GLU A 155 7.80 -6.37 -9.43
C GLU A 155 8.67 -6.19 -8.17
N CYS A 156 9.64 -7.09 -8.00
CA CYS A 156 10.62 -6.98 -6.93
C CYS A 156 11.72 -6.01 -7.31
N LEU A 157 12.01 -5.08 -6.40
CA LEU A 157 13.11 -4.13 -6.51
C LEU A 157 14.35 -4.59 -5.73
N ASP A 158 14.73 -5.86 -5.86
CA ASP A 158 15.80 -6.47 -5.04
C ASP A 158 17.18 -5.85 -5.29
N ASN A 159 17.39 -5.25 -6.47
CA ASN A 159 18.63 -4.58 -6.83
C ASN A 159 18.62 -3.07 -6.49
N HIS A 160 17.52 -2.57 -5.94
CA HIS A 160 17.37 -1.16 -5.60
C HIS A 160 17.56 -0.96 -4.10
N SER A 161 18.20 0.14 -3.74
CA SER A 161 18.31 0.64 -2.37
C SER A 161 17.57 1.96 -2.26
N THR A 162 17.01 2.27 -1.09
CA THR A 162 16.44 3.61 -0.86
C THR A 162 17.53 4.67 -0.96
N LEU A 163 17.14 5.90 -1.32
CA LEU A 163 18.10 6.99 -1.56
C LEU A 163 19.02 7.24 -0.37
N ASN A 164 18.50 7.20 0.87
CA ASN A 164 19.32 7.37 2.08
C ASN A 164 20.38 6.29 2.29
N HIS A 165 20.17 5.08 1.79
CA HIS A 165 21.13 4.00 1.93
C HIS A 165 22.29 4.09 0.93
N ILE A 166 22.05 4.65 -0.27
CA ILE A 166 23.07 4.73 -1.31
C ILE A 166 23.79 6.08 -1.37
N ALA A 167 23.13 7.18 -0.98
CA ALA A 167 23.62 8.54 -1.20
C ALA A 167 25.02 8.80 -0.63
N SER A 168 25.37 8.21 0.52
CA SER A 168 26.69 8.36 1.14
C SER A 168 27.83 7.76 0.31
N ASN A 169 27.54 6.77 -0.53
CA ASN A 169 28.53 5.99 -1.27
C ASN A 169 28.80 6.56 -2.66
N LEU A 170 28.10 7.63 -3.05
CA LEU A 170 28.24 8.24 -4.36
C LEU A 170 29.33 9.30 -4.38
N ASN A 171 30.02 9.44 -5.50
CA ASN A 171 30.90 10.58 -5.76
C ASN A 171 30.10 11.80 -6.26
N GLN A 172 30.74 12.96 -6.44
CA GLN A 172 30.03 14.19 -6.82
C GLN A 172 29.37 14.12 -8.21
N GLN A 173 30.02 13.48 -9.18
CA GLN A 173 29.47 13.34 -10.53
C GLN A 173 28.23 12.44 -10.52
N GLU A 174 28.30 11.33 -9.79
CA GLU A 174 27.19 10.40 -9.57
C GLU A 174 26.02 11.09 -8.87
N ARG A 175 26.27 11.89 -7.84
CA ARG A 175 25.23 12.67 -7.14
C ARG A 175 24.51 13.65 -8.08
N ASN A 176 25.25 14.33 -8.95
CA ASN A 176 24.66 15.26 -9.91
C ASN A 176 23.78 14.51 -10.92
N SER A 177 24.30 13.42 -11.50
CA SER A 177 23.55 12.59 -12.46
C SER A 177 22.28 11.99 -11.84
N LEU A 178 22.38 11.48 -10.60
CA LEU A 178 21.26 10.96 -9.84
C LEU A 178 20.19 12.04 -9.58
N GLY A 179 20.60 13.23 -9.16
CA GLY A 179 19.69 14.37 -8.96
C GLY A 179 18.89 14.68 -10.22
N GLU A 180 19.55 14.81 -11.38
CA GLU A 180 18.91 15.06 -12.67
C GLU A 180 17.90 13.96 -13.06
N LYS A 181 18.21 12.69 -12.76
CA LYS A 181 17.32 11.56 -13.06
C LYS A 181 16.07 11.58 -12.17
N ILE A 182 16.22 11.87 -10.88
CA ILE A 182 15.09 12.01 -9.96
C ILE A 182 14.22 13.21 -10.36
N GLU A 183 14.81 14.36 -10.67
CA GLU A 183 14.08 15.54 -11.16
C GLU A 183 13.31 15.24 -12.45
N LYS A 184 13.90 14.50 -13.40
CA LYS A 184 13.20 14.05 -14.61
C LYS A 184 11.98 13.18 -14.29
N ALA A 185 12.10 12.24 -13.36
CA ALA A 185 10.98 11.40 -12.93
C ALA A 185 9.85 12.23 -12.28
N VAL A 186 10.21 13.16 -11.38
CA VAL A 186 9.24 14.03 -10.70
C VAL A 186 8.62 15.04 -11.66
N LYS A 187 9.39 15.57 -12.61
CA LYS A 187 8.88 16.42 -13.67
C LYS A 187 7.89 15.68 -14.55
N TYR A 188 8.19 14.45 -14.97
CA TYR A 188 7.26 13.62 -15.73
C TYR A 188 5.95 13.41 -14.96
N LEU A 189 6.04 13.10 -13.66
CA LEU A 189 4.87 13.00 -12.78
C LEU A 189 4.02 14.28 -12.81
N HIS A 190 4.63 15.45 -12.67
CA HIS A 190 3.91 16.73 -12.63
C HIS A 190 3.33 17.12 -13.99
N ASP A 191 4.09 16.93 -15.07
CA ASP A 191 3.67 17.19 -16.44
C ASP A 191 2.46 16.30 -16.83
N SER A 192 2.35 15.11 -16.23
CA SER A 192 1.17 14.23 -16.38
C SER A 192 -0.06 14.65 -15.56
N GLY A 193 0.02 15.76 -14.81
CA GLY A 193 -1.07 16.24 -13.96
C GLY A 193 -1.21 15.52 -12.61
N HIS A 194 -0.14 14.87 -12.15
CA HIS A 194 -0.13 14.10 -10.90
C HIS A 194 0.84 14.67 -9.86
N VAL A 195 0.60 14.31 -8.61
CA VAL A 195 1.46 14.56 -7.45
C VAL A 195 1.71 13.26 -6.70
N HIS A 196 2.77 13.25 -5.88
CA HIS A 196 3.17 12.07 -5.11
C HIS A 196 2.77 12.22 -3.63
N GLY A 197 2.99 13.41 -3.09
CA GLY A 197 2.71 13.78 -1.70
C GLY A 197 3.82 13.44 -0.73
N ASP A 198 4.71 12.50 -1.07
CA ASP A 198 5.69 11.98 -0.11
C ASP A 198 7.07 11.67 -0.73
N LEU A 199 7.68 12.65 -1.40
CA LEU A 199 8.98 12.50 -2.06
C LEU A 199 10.17 12.51 -1.08
N ARG A 200 10.10 11.71 -0.02
CA ARG A 200 11.18 11.51 0.95
C ARG A 200 12.13 10.40 0.51
N GLU A 201 13.34 10.37 1.06
CA GLU A 201 14.41 9.42 0.73
C GLU A 201 14.01 7.93 0.79
N GLY A 202 13.05 7.57 1.66
CA GLY A 202 12.56 6.19 1.81
C GLY A 202 11.64 5.77 0.68
N ASN A 203 11.09 6.72 -0.08
CA ASN A 203 10.13 6.49 -1.16
C ASN A 203 10.77 6.64 -2.55
N ILE A 204 12.09 6.77 -2.60
CA ILE A 204 12.88 6.85 -3.83
C ILE A 204 13.88 5.69 -3.82
N MET A 205 13.63 4.69 -4.66
CA MET A 205 14.44 3.49 -4.80
C MET A 205 15.41 3.64 -5.98
N ILE A 206 16.68 3.30 -5.76
CA ILE A 206 17.79 3.56 -6.66
C ILE A 206 18.52 2.25 -6.96
N HIS A 207 18.64 1.90 -8.23
CA HIS A 207 19.57 0.89 -8.69
C HIS A 207 20.68 1.57 -9.50
N LYS A 208 21.92 1.48 -9.02
CA LYS A 208 23.08 2.00 -9.73
C LYS A 208 23.45 1.03 -10.85
N LEU A 209 23.46 1.53 -12.07
CA LEU A 209 23.82 0.80 -13.27
C LEU A 209 25.31 1.00 -13.60
N GLU A 210 25.76 0.36 -14.68
CA GLU A 210 27.06 0.67 -15.28
C GLU A 210 27.10 2.12 -15.82
N ASP A 211 28.28 2.62 -16.16
CA ASP A 211 28.49 3.94 -16.78
C ASP A 211 27.93 5.15 -16.00
N ASN A 212 27.85 5.05 -14.67
CA ASN A 212 27.28 6.07 -13.79
C ASN A 212 25.80 6.39 -14.08
N ASP A 213 25.05 5.44 -14.63
CA ASP A 213 23.60 5.59 -14.79
C ASP A 213 22.83 5.04 -13.58
N PHE A 214 21.56 5.42 -13.47
CA PHE A 214 20.68 5.05 -12.38
C PHE A 214 19.29 4.72 -12.90
N ASP A 215 18.76 3.59 -12.44
CA ASP A 215 17.34 3.27 -12.53
C ASP A 215 16.63 3.75 -11.25
N ILE A 216 15.60 4.58 -11.43
CA ILE A 216 14.90 5.29 -10.36
C ILE A 216 13.47 4.80 -10.31
N LYS A 217 13.02 4.37 -9.13
CA LYS A 217 11.63 4.01 -8.88
C LYS A 217 11.08 4.82 -7.72
N LEU A 218 10.01 5.57 -7.98
CA LEU A 218 9.16 6.15 -6.95
C LEU A 218 8.23 5.06 -6.42
N ILE A 219 8.08 5.00 -5.10
CA ILE A 219 7.23 4.04 -4.40
C ILE A 219 6.35 4.76 -3.39
N ASP A 220 5.35 4.04 -2.86
CA ASP A 220 4.41 4.52 -1.85
C ASP A 220 3.43 5.62 -2.33
N PHE A 221 2.40 5.18 -3.04
CA PHE A 221 1.42 6.04 -3.71
C PHE A 221 0.19 6.38 -2.86
N GLU A 222 0.29 6.35 -1.52
CA GLU A 222 -0.86 6.57 -0.61
C GLU A 222 -1.33 8.04 -0.51
N TRP A 223 -0.49 9.00 -0.85
CA TRP A 223 -0.88 10.42 -0.98
C TRP A 223 -0.74 10.94 -2.40
N SER A 224 -0.54 10.02 -3.34
CA SER A 224 -0.41 10.34 -4.74
C SER A 224 -1.79 10.50 -5.39
N GLY A 225 -1.81 11.08 -6.58
CA GLY A 225 -3.05 11.24 -7.33
C GLY A 225 -3.01 12.48 -8.22
N LYS A 226 -4.16 12.77 -8.84
CA LYS A 226 -4.30 13.95 -9.70
C LYS A 226 -4.21 15.22 -8.86
N VAL A 227 -3.55 16.24 -9.43
CA VAL A 227 -3.50 17.59 -8.84
C VAL A 227 -4.94 18.08 -8.59
N GLY A 228 -5.19 18.63 -7.40
CA GLY A 228 -6.51 19.10 -6.98
C GLY A 228 -7.44 18.02 -6.40
N PHE A 229 -7.03 16.74 -6.41
CA PHE A 229 -7.78 15.63 -5.83
C PHE A 229 -7.00 14.86 -4.76
N ALA A 230 -5.70 14.66 -4.96
CA ALA A 230 -4.83 13.99 -3.99
C ALA A 230 -4.84 14.74 -2.65
N ARG A 231 -4.93 14.00 -1.54
CA ARG A 231 -4.99 14.54 -0.18
C ARG A 231 -4.02 13.83 0.74
N TYR A 232 -3.50 14.58 1.71
CA TYR A 232 -2.82 14.00 2.85
C TYR A 232 -3.79 13.22 3.74
N SER A 233 -3.25 12.26 4.49
CA SER A 233 -3.98 11.62 5.58
C SER A 233 -4.43 12.65 6.61
N HIS A 234 -5.54 12.38 7.30
CA HIS A 234 -5.99 13.20 8.44
C HIS A 234 -5.12 13.04 9.70
N PHE A 235 -4.09 12.19 9.64
CA PHE A 235 -3.20 11.88 10.74
C PHE A 235 -1.75 11.89 10.26
N MET A 236 -1.27 13.01 9.70
CA MET A 236 0.11 13.12 9.25
C MET A 236 1.07 13.07 10.44
N ASN A 237 2.17 12.35 10.30
CA ASN A 237 3.22 12.39 11.30
C ASN A 237 3.92 13.77 11.27
N ARG A 238 3.79 14.53 12.37
CA ARG A 238 4.46 15.83 12.56
C ARG A 238 5.82 15.71 13.21
N PHE A 239 6.15 14.56 13.79
CA PHE A 239 7.38 14.38 14.54
C PHE A 239 8.51 13.96 13.60
N GLY A 240 9.54 14.80 13.51
CA GLY A 240 10.76 14.52 12.73
C GLY A 240 10.64 14.71 11.22
N ILE A 241 9.51 15.26 10.72
CA ILE A 241 9.30 15.56 9.31
C ILE A 241 9.00 17.04 9.15
N LYS A 242 9.80 17.72 8.33
CA LYS A 242 9.54 19.11 7.93
C LYS A 242 8.67 19.11 6.68
N TRP A 243 7.36 19.17 6.87
CA TRP A 243 6.40 19.30 5.77
C TRP A 243 6.52 20.66 5.09
N ALA A 244 6.06 20.72 3.83
CA ALA A 244 5.98 21.97 3.09
C ALA A 244 4.92 22.90 3.71
N ASP A 245 5.09 24.22 3.53
CA ASP A 245 4.08 25.17 3.97
C ASP A 245 2.74 24.90 3.26
N GLY A 246 1.66 24.78 4.03
CA GLY A 246 0.33 24.41 3.53
C GLY A 246 0.05 22.90 3.44
N ALA A 247 1.04 22.03 3.72
CA ALA A 247 0.80 20.60 3.88
C ALA A 247 0.27 20.31 5.30
N ASP A 248 -1.01 20.00 5.39
CA ASP A 248 -1.73 19.77 6.64
C ASP A 248 -2.69 18.57 6.53
N ASP A 249 -3.26 18.15 7.66
CA ASP A 249 -4.08 16.94 7.77
C ASP A 249 -5.32 17.06 6.88
N GLY A 250 -5.49 16.13 5.94
CA GLY A 250 -6.60 16.14 4.99
C GLY A 250 -6.52 17.18 3.86
N GLU A 251 -5.48 18.03 3.85
CA GLU A 251 -5.31 19.05 2.82
C GLU A 251 -4.88 18.47 1.49
N LEU A 252 -5.11 19.25 0.43
CA LEU A 252 -4.73 18.87 -0.93
C LEU A 252 -3.20 18.80 -1.08
N VAL A 253 -2.74 17.76 -1.73
CA VAL A 253 -1.35 17.64 -2.15
C VAL A 253 -1.11 18.50 -3.39
N THR A 254 -0.07 19.34 -3.36
CA THR A 254 0.29 20.24 -4.46
C THR A 254 1.66 19.90 -5.04
N GLN A 255 1.92 20.38 -6.26
CA GLN A 255 3.26 20.27 -6.87
C GLN A 255 4.32 21.01 -6.04
N THR A 256 3.96 22.15 -5.43
CA THR A 256 4.84 22.88 -4.51
C THR A 256 5.22 22.05 -3.28
N HIS A 257 4.29 21.26 -2.73
CA HIS A 257 4.60 20.34 -1.64
C HIS A 257 5.61 19.28 -2.08
N ASN A 258 5.39 18.67 -3.26
CA ASN A 258 6.32 17.72 -3.87
C ASN A 258 7.72 18.31 -4.02
N LEU A 259 7.85 19.50 -4.64
CA LEU A 259 9.14 20.14 -4.89
C LEU A 259 9.85 20.53 -3.58
N THR A 260 9.10 21.01 -2.59
CA THR A 260 9.66 21.35 -1.28
C THR A 260 10.23 20.12 -0.57
N LEU A 261 9.47 19.02 -0.53
CA LEU A 261 9.94 17.77 0.05
C LEU A 261 11.15 17.21 -0.72
N LEU A 262 11.09 17.25 -2.06
CA LEU A 262 12.20 16.81 -2.92
C LEU A 262 13.48 17.61 -2.62
N ASN A 263 13.39 18.94 -2.52
CA ASN A 263 14.51 19.80 -2.20
C ASN A 263 15.11 19.49 -0.82
N LEU A 264 14.28 19.24 0.20
CA LEU A 264 14.75 18.82 1.51
C LEU A 264 15.45 17.45 1.46
N THR A 265 14.91 16.52 0.68
CA THR A 265 15.52 15.21 0.45
C THR A 265 16.84 15.33 -0.29
N PHE A 266 16.96 16.22 -1.28
CA PHE A 266 18.22 16.48 -1.98
C PHE A 266 19.27 17.07 -1.04
N GLN A 267 18.89 18.04 -0.21
CA GLN A 267 19.80 18.60 0.81
C GLN A 267 20.30 17.52 1.76
N LYS A 268 19.41 16.66 2.26
CA LYS A 268 19.76 15.57 3.18
C LYS A 268 20.66 14.51 2.52
N ALA A 269 20.43 14.21 1.25
CA ALA A 269 21.21 13.26 0.47
C ALA A 269 22.47 13.88 -0.19
N ASN A 270 22.73 15.17 0.04
CA ASN A 270 23.80 15.94 -0.60
C ASN A 270 23.74 15.88 -2.15
N LEU A 271 22.54 15.85 -2.72
CA LEU A 271 22.31 15.95 -4.16
C LEU A 271 22.20 17.43 -4.58
N LYS A 272 22.62 17.73 -5.81
CA LYS A 272 22.49 19.07 -6.38
C LYS A 272 21.08 19.26 -6.94
N ILE A 273 20.45 20.38 -6.60
CA ILE A 273 19.25 20.88 -7.28
C ILE A 273 19.74 21.55 -8.57
N VAL A 274 19.26 21.12 -9.73
CA VAL A 274 19.69 21.65 -11.04
C VAL A 274 18.80 22.80 -11.49
#